data_AF-A0A946FY94-F1
#
_entry.id   AF-A0A946FY94-F1
#
_cell.length_a   1.000
_cell.length_b   1.000
_cell.length_c   1.000
_cell.angle_alpha   90.00
_cell.angle_beta   90.00
_cell.angle_gamma   90.00
#
_symmetry.space_group_name_H-M   'P 1'
#
loop_
_entity.id
_entity.type
_entity.pdbx_description
1 polymer ?
#
loop_
_entity_poly.entity_id
_entity_poly.type
_entity_poly.pdbx_seq_one_letter_code
_entity_poly.pdbx_strand_id
1 'polypeptide(L)'
;MNFSWENSPGSWEDYKGSTKYVQIQEIIGRENKRDVKHLDSAFKSNCQAFLTRDKGDILSKTNELEEILKMKFFHPDDDWVEFCKFIE
;
A
#
# COMPACT_ATOMS: atom_id res chain seq x y z
N MET A 1 -2.61 -11.06 -24.70
CA MET A 1 -1.59 -10.26 -25.42
C MET A 1 -0.22 -10.69 -24.90
N ASN A 2 0.70 -11.08 -25.78
CA ASN A 2 2.11 -11.29 -25.42
C ASN A 2 2.87 -10.01 -25.79
N PHE A 3 3.22 -9.21 -24.78
CA PHE A 3 4.11 -8.07 -24.96
C PHE A 3 5.55 -8.56 -24.80
N SER A 4 6.44 -8.20 -25.73
CA SER A 4 7.87 -8.28 -25.48
C SER A 4 8.25 -7.21 -24.46
N TRP A 5 9.34 -7.44 -23.71
CA TRP A 5 9.85 -6.49 -22.71
C TRP A 5 10.07 -5.08 -23.30
N GLU A 6 10.47 -5.00 -24.56
CA GLU A 6 10.69 -3.75 -25.31
C GLU A 6 9.42 -2.90 -25.47
N ASN A 7 8.24 -3.50 -25.38
CA ASN A 7 6.94 -2.84 -25.50
C ASN A 7 6.21 -2.72 -24.15
N SER A 8 6.92 -2.95 -23.04
CA SER A 8 6.37 -2.76 -21.71
C SER A 8 6.13 -1.27 -21.44
N PRO A 9 4.97 -0.87 -20.88
CA PRO A 9 4.66 0.54 -20.61
C PRO A 9 5.49 1.15 -19.46
N GLY A 10 6.37 0.38 -18.82
CA GLY A 10 7.17 0.82 -17.65
C GLY A 10 8.62 0.34 -17.71
N SER A 11 9.45 1.01 -16.91
CA SER A 11 10.85 0.68 -16.68
C SER A 11 11.01 -0.44 -15.65
N TRP A 12 12.21 -1.04 -15.55
CA TRP A 12 12.51 -2.05 -14.54
C TRP A 12 12.27 -1.55 -13.10
N GLU A 13 12.58 -0.28 -12.88
CA GLU A 13 12.45 0.44 -11.61
C GLU A 13 10.98 0.54 -11.17
N ASP A 14 10.04 0.60 -12.13
CA ASP A 14 8.61 0.63 -11.83
C ASP A 14 8.13 -0.70 -11.24
N TYR A 15 8.70 -1.81 -11.68
CA TYR A 15 8.34 -3.16 -11.23
C TYR A 15 9.13 -3.64 -10.01
N LYS A 16 10.23 -2.97 -9.67
CA LYS A 16 11.02 -3.27 -8.48
C LYS A 16 10.30 -2.76 -7.22
N GLY A 17 10.32 -3.57 -6.17
CA GLY A 17 9.80 -3.17 -4.85
C GLY A 17 10.59 -1.99 -4.26
N SER A 18 9.93 -1.19 -3.44
CA SER A 18 10.56 -0.04 -2.77
C SER A 18 11.50 -0.46 -1.64
N THR A 19 12.15 0.52 -1.01
CA THR A 19 12.94 0.34 0.21
C THR A 19 12.10 -0.15 1.40
N LYS A 20 10.77 -0.02 1.35
CA LYS A 20 9.83 -0.45 2.40
C LYS A 20 9.26 -1.85 2.19
N TYR A 21 9.47 -2.46 1.03
CA TYR A 21 8.85 -3.74 0.68
C TYR A 21 9.07 -4.83 1.75
N VAL A 22 10.30 -4.99 2.24
CA VAL A 22 10.63 -6.01 3.26
C VAL A 22 9.96 -5.72 4.60
N GLN A 23 9.94 -4.45 5.03
CA GLN A 23 9.30 -4.04 6.28
C GLN A 23 7.79 -4.28 6.24
N ILE A 24 7.15 -4.00 5.09
CA ILE A 24 5.72 -4.28 4.88
C ILE A 24 5.44 -5.79 4.98
N GLN A 25 6.32 -6.64 4.42
CA GLN A 25 6.19 -8.09 4.53
C GLN A 25 6.30 -8.60 5.97
N GLU A 26 7.14 -7.98 6.78
CA GLU A 26 7.32 -8.36 8.18
C GLU A 26 6.09 -8.01 9.02
N ILE A 27 5.45 -6.87 8.75
CA ILE A 27 4.23 -6.45 9.45
C ILE A 27 3.03 -7.28 8.98
N ILE A 28 2.76 -7.30 7.67
CA ILE A 28 1.51 -7.87 7.13
C ILE A 28 1.59 -9.41 7.05
N GLY A 29 2.78 -9.99 6.91
CA GLY A 29 3.00 -11.42 6.65
C GLY A 29 3.45 -11.66 5.21
N ARG A 30 4.40 -12.59 5.02
CA ARG A 30 5.00 -12.89 3.70
C ARG A 30 4.05 -13.62 2.75
N GLU A 31 3.04 -14.27 3.32
CA GLU A 31 1.95 -14.95 2.63
C GLU A 31 0.98 -13.96 1.95
N ASN A 32 0.84 -12.76 2.51
CA ASN A 32 -0.06 -11.70 2.05
C ASN A 32 0.54 -10.88 0.90
N LYS A 33 1.03 -11.58 -0.13
CA LYS A 33 1.80 -11.01 -1.25
C LYS A 33 1.07 -9.89 -2.00
N ARG A 34 -0.26 -9.96 -2.07
CA ARG A 34 -1.07 -8.97 -2.79
C ARG A 34 -1.08 -7.64 -2.04
N ASP A 35 -1.34 -7.69 -0.74
CA ASP A 35 -1.44 -6.50 0.10
C ASP A 35 -0.08 -5.83 0.26
N VAL A 36 0.98 -6.62 0.43
CA VAL A 36 2.36 -6.12 0.41
C VAL A 36 2.64 -5.31 -0.87
N LYS A 37 2.25 -5.83 -2.05
CA LYS A 37 2.45 -5.13 -3.33
C LYS A 37 1.60 -3.86 -3.43
N HIS A 38 0.37 -3.88 -2.96
CA HIS A 38 -0.49 -2.69 -2.99
C HIS A 38 0.06 -1.58 -2.10
N LEU A 39 0.50 -1.92 -0.89
CA LEU A 39 1.09 -0.95 0.04
C LEU A 39 2.43 -0.41 -0.45
N ASP A 40 3.27 -1.28 -1.02
CA ASP A 40 4.54 -0.86 -1.61
C ASP A 40 4.32 0.10 -2.80
N SER A 41 3.35 -0.21 -3.66
CA SER A 41 2.94 0.66 -4.77
C SER A 41 2.39 2.00 -4.28
N ALA A 42 1.55 1.99 -3.24
CA ALA A 42 1.03 3.20 -2.62
C ALA A 42 2.15 4.08 -2.06
N PHE A 43 3.11 3.48 -1.36
CA PHE A 43 4.30 4.18 -0.87
C PHE A 43 5.14 4.78 -2.00
N LYS A 44 5.43 4.01 -3.07
CA LYS A 44 6.17 4.51 -4.25
C LYS A 44 5.48 5.70 -4.92
N SER A 45 4.16 5.75 -4.84
CA SER A 45 3.34 6.81 -5.43
C SER A 45 3.17 8.03 -4.50
N ASN A 46 3.86 8.06 -3.36
CA ASN A 46 3.69 9.07 -2.30
C ASN A 46 2.23 9.20 -1.81
N CYS A 47 1.50 8.09 -1.79
CA CYS A 47 0.13 8.04 -1.30
C CYS A 47 0.06 8.52 0.16
N GLN A 48 -0.85 9.46 0.44
CA GLN A 48 -1.03 10.03 1.79
C GLN A 48 -2.12 9.33 2.59
N ALA A 49 -3.10 8.71 1.92
CA ALA A 49 -4.21 8.00 2.54
C ALA A 49 -4.58 6.73 1.75
N PHE A 50 -4.74 5.62 2.45
CA PHE A 50 -5.08 4.32 1.87
C PHE A 50 -6.42 3.83 2.43
N LEU A 51 -7.40 3.65 1.53
CA LEU A 51 -8.71 3.11 1.87
C LEU A 51 -8.73 1.60 1.64
N THR A 52 -9.16 0.84 2.65
CA THR A 52 -9.31 -0.61 2.53
C THR A 52 -10.41 -1.14 3.43
N ARG A 53 -11.05 -2.24 3.03
CA ARG A 53 -12.01 -2.98 3.88
C ARG A 53 -11.36 -4.12 4.65
N ASP A 54 -10.06 -4.34 4.45
CA ASP A 54 -9.33 -5.40 5.13
C ASP A 54 -9.09 -5.04 6.61
N LYS A 55 -10.00 -5.51 7.45
CA LYS A 55 -9.92 -5.38 8.91
C LYS A 55 -8.90 -6.33 9.56
N GLY A 56 -8.47 -7.36 8.84
CA GLY A 56 -7.69 -8.46 9.39
C GLY A 56 -6.20 -8.21 9.29
N ASP A 57 -5.69 -7.96 8.09
CA ASP A 57 -4.24 -7.93 7.85
C ASP A 57 -3.68 -6.51 7.77
N ILE A 58 -4.42 -5.57 7.16
CA ILE A 58 -4.01 -4.16 7.04
C ILE A 58 -4.52 -3.33 8.23
N LEU A 59 -5.84 -3.20 8.43
CA LEU A 59 -6.36 -2.24 9.42
C LEU A 59 -6.10 -2.66 10.88
N SER A 60 -5.82 -3.93 11.15
CA SER A 60 -5.41 -4.35 12.49
C SER A 60 -3.97 -3.92 12.84
N LYS A 61 -3.19 -3.51 11.83
CA LYS A 61 -1.75 -3.17 11.93
C LYS A 61 -1.48 -1.72 11.50
N THR A 62 -2.50 -0.86 11.49
CA THR A 62 -2.38 0.54 11.03
C THR A 62 -1.24 1.26 11.73
N ASN A 63 -1.13 1.19 13.06
CA ASN A 63 -0.09 1.89 13.81
C ASN A 63 1.33 1.62 13.27
N GLU A 64 1.67 0.34 13.06
CA GLU A 64 2.99 -0.07 12.54
C GLU A 64 3.18 0.39 11.08
N LEU A 65 2.14 0.28 10.27
CA LEU A 65 2.17 0.70 8.86
C LEU A 65 2.28 2.22 8.70
N GLU A 66 1.52 2.99 9.47
CA GLU A 66 1.57 4.46 9.46
C GLU A 66 2.96 4.97 9.85
N GLU A 67 3.60 4.30 10.81
CA GLU A 67 4.94 4.67 11.25
C GLU A 67 5.97 4.54 10.12
N ILE A 68 5.96 3.43 9.38
CA ILE A 68 6.97 3.15 8.35
C ILE A 68 6.64 3.77 6.99
N LEU A 69 5.34 3.94 6.66
CA LEU A 69 4.89 4.43 5.35
C LEU A 69 4.55 5.93 5.36
N LYS A 70 4.35 6.54 6.54
CA LYS A 70 3.90 7.94 6.69
C LYS A 70 2.61 8.23 5.89
N MET A 71 1.72 7.25 5.85
CA MET A 71 0.45 7.24 5.14
C MET A 71 -0.65 6.89 6.14
N LYS A 72 -1.82 7.52 6.03
CA LYS A 72 -2.99 7.21 6.87
C LYS A 72 -3.81 6.06 6.31
N PHE A 73 -4.44 5.27 7.16
CA PHE A 73 -5.31 4.17 6.77
C PHE A 73 -6.73 4.37 7.26
N PHE A 74 -7.70 4.07 6.40
CA PHE A 74 -9.11 4.28 6.70
C PHE A 74 -9.96 3.11 6.18
N HIS A 75 -10.95 2.70 6.95
CA HIS A 75 -12.05 1.89 6.46
C HIS A 75 -13.06 2.79 5.74
N PRO A 76 -13.43 2.51 4.47
CA PRO A 76 -14.27 3.41 3.69
C PRO A 76 -15.68 3.59 4.23
N ASP A 77 -16.19 2.60 4.98
CA ASP A 77 -17.54 2.67 5.56
C ASP A 77 -17.54 3.15 7.03
N ASP A 78 -16.45 2.92 7.77
CA ASP A 78 -16.41 3.21 9.22
C ASP A 78 -15.70 4.54 9.51
N ASP A 79 -14.71 4.92 8.70
CA ASP A 79 -13.85 6.10 8.92
C ASP A 79 -14.02 7.16 7.82
N TRP A 80 -15.15 7.17 7.12
CA TRP A 80 -15.38 8.09 5.99
C TRP A 80 -15.28 9.56 6.42
N VAL A 81 -15.83 9.88 7.60
CA VAL A 81 -15.84 11.25 8.13
C VAL A 81 -14.42 11.70 8.48
N GLU A 82 -13.62 10.82 9.09
CA GLU A 82 -12.23 11.03 9.43
C GLU A 82 -11.36 11.19 8.18
N PHE A 83 -11.61 10.38 7.15
CA PHE A 83 -10.95 10.51 5.85
C PHE A 83 -11.29 11.85 5.18
N CYS A 84 -12.55 12.27 5.16
CA CYS A 84 -12.94 13.60 4.63
C CYS A 84 -12.20 14.73 5.35
N LYS A 85 -12.12 14.69 6.69
CA LYS A 85 -11.36 15.69 7.47
C LYS A 85 -9.86 15.69 7.19
N PHE A 86 -9.29 14.55 6.78
CA PHE A 86 -7.88 14.44 6.46
C PHE A 86 -7.50 15.08 5.12
N ILE A 87 -8.44 15.09 4.16
CA ILE A 87 -8.20 15.61 2.80
C ILE A 87 -8.60 17.08 2.61
N GLU A 88 -9.28 17.66 3.58
CA GLU A 88 -9.61 19.10 3.65
C GLU A 88 -8.38 19.96 3.99
#